data_AF-A0ABD6S830-F1
#
_entry.id   AF-A0ABD6S830-F1
#
_cell.length_a   1.000
_cell.length_b   1.000
_cell.length_c   1.000
_cell.angle_alpha   90.00
_cell.angle_beta   90.00
_cell.angle_gamma   90.00
#
_symmetry.space_group_name_H-M   'P 1'
#
loop_
_entity.id
_entity.type
_entity.pdbx_description
1 polymer ?
#
loop_
_entity_poly.entity_id
_entity_poly.type
_entity_poly.pdbx_seq_one_letter_code
_entity_poly.pdbx_strand_id
1 'polypeptide(L)'
;MAKGLPEICYGTLETTGETIIIKAGETGYVKSEDQRPADDLNEILEVTKAEKKAMEWGSMYGWDTPGANPDRYNEDGIPKKKEVN
;
A
#
# COMPACT_ATOMS: atom_id res chain seq x y z
N MET A 1 10.22 2.48 -12.07
CA MET A 1 10.17 1.46 -11.00
C MET A 1 9.88 2.19 -9.71
N ALA A 2 8.88 1.76 -8.94
CA ALA A 2 8.55 2.38 -7.67
C ALA A 2 9.63 2.03 -6.64
N LYS A 3 10.64 2.90 -6.55
CA LYS A 3 11.83 2.67 -5.73
C LYS A 3 11.44 2.70 -4.25
N GLY A 4 11.77 1.64 -3.50
CA GLY A 4 11.46 1.53 -2.08
C GLY A 4 10.04 1.03 -1.77
N LEU A 5 9.32 0.48 -2.75
CA LEU A 5 8.08 -0.26 -2.52
C LEU A 5 8.33 -1.78 -2.62
N PRO A 6 7.56 -2.59 -1.88
CA PRO A 6 7.55 -4.03 -2.09
C PRO A 6 6.96 -4.38 -3.46
N GLU A 7 7.28 -5.57 -3.99
CA GLU A 7 6.71 -6.03 -5.26
C GLU A 7 5.18 -6.19 -5.16
N ILE A 8 4.72 -6.73 -4.03
CA ILE A 8 3.31 -6.92 -3.70
C ILE A 8 3.03 -6.47 -2.28
N CYS A 9 1.79 -6.04 -2.01
CA CYS A 9 1.24 -5.97 -0.67
C CYS A 9 -0.22 -6.39 -0.65
N TYR A 10 -0.74 -6.68 0.54
CA TYR A 10 -2.15 -6.94 0.74
C TYR A 10 -2.89 -5.68 1.19
N GLY A 11 -4.09 -5.50 0.67
CA GLY A 11 -5.04 -4.47 1.09
C GLY A 11 -6.39 -5.09 1.47
N THR A 12 -7.29 -4.27 1.98
CA THR A 12 -8.67 -4.67 2.28
C THR A 12 -9.61 -3.72 1.54
N LEU A 13 -10.58 -4.28 0.80
CA LEU A 13 -11.63 -3.46 0.19
C LEU A 13 -12.58 -2.94 1.25
N GLU A 14 -12.67 -1.63 1.40
CA GLU A 14 -13.53 -0.99 2.41
C GLU A 14 -15.02 -1.33 2.23
N THR A 15 -15.45 -1.62 1.00
CA THR A 15 -16.85 -1.92 0.67
C THR A 15 -17.26 -3.35 1.00
N THR A 16 -16.36 -4.32 0.85
CA THR A 16 -16.69 -5.77 0.98
C THR A 16 -15.96 -6.44 2.14
N GLY A 17 -14.89 -5.84 2.66
CA GLY A 17 -13.98 -6.45 3.63
C GLY A 17 -13.05 -7.50 3.04
N GLU A 18 -13.07 -7.72 1.72
CA GLU A 18 -12.24 -8.75 1.08
C GLU A 18 -10.76 -8.36 1.04
N THR A 19 -9.90 -9.36 1.23
CA THR A 19 -8.45 -9.20 1.06
C THR A 19 -8.09 -9.17 -0.43
N ILE A 20 -7.29 -8.19 -0.80
CA ILE A 20 -6.82 -7.93 -2.17
C ILE A 20 -5.30 -7.88 -2.23
N ILE A 21 -4.74 -8.11 -3.42
CA ILE A 21 -3.31 -7.98 -3.70
C ILE A 21 -3.12 -6.75 -4.60
N ILE A 22 -2.19 -5.89 -4.20
CA ILE A 22 -1.73 -4.74 -4.96
C ILE A 22 -0.31 -5.04 -5.45
N LYS A 23 -0.05 -4.82 -6.73
CA LYS A 23 1.27 -5.02 -7.35
C LYS A 23 1.89 -3.67 -7.71
N ALA A 24 3.14 -3.46 -7.32
CA ALA A 24 3.82 -2.20 -7.61
C ALA A 24 3.94 -1.98 -9.11
N GLY A 25 3.50 -0.81 -9.58
CA GLY A 25 3.51 -0.45 -11.01
C GLY A 25 2.25 -0.85 -11.79
N GLU A 26 1.30 -1.57 -11.18
CA GLU A 26 0.01 -1.92 -11.82
C GLU A 26 -1.13 -1.03 -11.32
N THR A 27 -2.12 -0.73 -12.17
CA THR A 27 -3.31 0.01 -11.74
C THR A 27 -4.35 -0.95 -11.17
N GLY A 28 -4.93 -0.58 -10.02
CA GLY A 28 -5.94 -1.37 -9.33
C GLY A 28 -5.35 -2.54 -8.53
N TYR A 29 -6.15 -3.59 -8.37
CA TYR A 29 -5.86 -4.73 -7.50
C TYR A 29 -6.41 -6.02 -8.11
N VAL A 30 -5.96 -7.15 -7.57
CA VAL A 30 -6.57 -8.45 -7.82
C VAL A 30 -7.11 -9.03 -6.52
N LYS A 31 -8.14 -9.88 -6.61
CA LYS A 31 -8.68 -10.57 -5.45
C LYS A 31 -7.66 -11.59 -4.94
N SER A 32 -7.42 -11.60 -3.62
CA SER A 32 -6.57 -12.62 -2.99
C SER A 32 -7.34 -13.93 -2.85
N GLU A 33 -6.68 -15.07 -3.04
CA GLU A 33 -7.23 -16.37 -2.63
C GLU A 33 -7.08 -16.58 -1.12
N ASP A 34 -6.07 -15.96 -0.50
CA ASP A 34 -5.89 -15.93 0.95
C ASP A 34 -6.75 -14.81 1.55
N GLN A 35 -7.76 -15.19 2.33
CA GLN A 35 -8.74 -14.29 2.95
C GLN A 35 -8.41 -13.98 4.42
N ARG A 36 -7.18 -14.26 4.88
CA ARG A 36 -6.70 -13.71 6.16
C ARG A 36 -6.66 -12.17 6.12
N PRO A 37 -6.70 -11.50 7.27
CA PRO A 37 -6.53 -10.05 7.34
C PRO A 37 -5.29 -9.59 6.59
N ALA A 38 -5.42 -8.50 5.83
CA ALA A 38 -4.33 -7.98 5.03
C ALA A 38 -3.08 -7.62 5.86
N ASP A 39 -3.27 -7.19 7.12
CA ASP A 39 -2.17 -6.85 8.02
C ASP A 39 -1.37 -8.09 8.42
N ASP A 40 -2.02 -9.20 8.78
CA ASP A 40 -1.36 -10.48 9.08
C ASP A 40 -0.52 -10.99 7.90
N LEU A 41 -1.03 -10.80 6.67
CA LEU A 41 -0.32 -11.19 5.46
C LEU A 41 0.86 -10.27 5.15
N ASN A 42 0.70 -8.97 5.40
CA ASN A 42 1.77 -8.00 5.23
C ASN A 42 2.87 -8.17 6.28
N GLU A 43 2.57 -8.60 7.50
CA GLU A 43 3.58 -8.95 8.50
C GLU A 43 4.49 -10.09 8.02
N ILE A 44 3.93 -11.11 7.35
CA ILE A 44 4.71 -12.23 6.76
C ILE A 44 5.63 -11.73 5.63
N LEU A 45 5.16 -10.74 4.86
CA LEU A 45 5.93 -10.13 3.78
C LEU A 45 6.86 -9.01 4.25
N GLU A 46 6.89 -8.72 5.55
CA GLU A 46 7.63 -7.60 6.15
C GLU A 46 7.25 -6.23 5.55
N VAL A 47 6.02 -6.09 5.05
CA VAL A 47 5.51 -4.84 4.48
C VAL A 47 5.09 -3.90 5.60
N THR A 48 5.69 -2.71 5.62
CA THR A 48 5.36 -1.68 6.59
C THR A 48 4.03 -1.01 6.27
N LYS A 49 3.40 -0.38 7.29
CA LYS A 49 2.17 0.41 7.08
C LYS A 49 2.37 1.57 6.11
N ALA A 50 3.57 2.17 6.10
CA ALA A 50 3.95 3.24 5.19
C ALA A 50 3.98 2.75 3.73
N GLU A 51 4.61 1.59 3.48
CA GLU A 51 4.62 0.95 2.17
C GLU A 51 3.22 0.54 1.72
N LYS A 52 2.43 -0.07 2.60
CA LYS A 52 1.04 -0.43 2.30
C LYS A 52 0.23 0.79 1.84
N LYS A 53 0.32 1.93 2.54
CA LYS A 53 -0.39 3.15 2.13
C LYS A 53 0.13 3.75 0.82
N ALA A 54 1.42 3.69 0.57
CA ALA A 54 1.98 4.11 -0.70
C ALA A 54 1.52 3.21 -1.86
N MET A 55 1.43 1.90 -1.64
CA MET A 55 0.92 0.92 -2.60
C MET A 55 -0.56 1.14 -2.92
N GLU A 56 -1.40 1.34 -1.91
CA GLU A 56 -2.81 1.70 -2.09
C GLU A 56 -2.95 2.97 -2.92
N TRP A 57 -2.17 4.02 -2.62
CA TRP A 57 -2.19 5.26 -3.38
C TRP A 57 -1.75 5.07 -4.83
N GLY A 58 -0.64 4.35 -5.04
CA GLY A 58 -0.10 4.07 -6.36
C GLY A 58 -1.09 3.31 -7.26
N SER A 59 -1.77 2.31 -6.70
CA SER A 59 -2.76 1.53 -7.43
C SER A 59 -4.01 2.33 -7.84
N MET A 60 -4.44 3.30 -7.03
CA MET A 60 -5.65 4.11 -7.29
C MET A 60 -5.36 5.36 -8.11
N TYR A 61 -4.26 6.04 -7.84
CA TYR A 61 -3.97 7.38 -8.36
C TYR A 61 -2.73 7.47 -9.24
N GLY A 62 -1.99 6.36 -9.38
CA GLY A 62 -0.79 6.26 -10.19
C GLY A 62 0.51 6.35 -9.38
N TRP A 63 1.52 5.65 -9.90
CA TRP A 63 2.80 5.40 -9.23
C TRP A 63 3.79 6.57 -9.29
N ASP A 64 3.58 7.53 -10.18
CA ASP A 64 4.41 8.75 -10.30
C ASP A 64 3.92 9.89 -9.39
N THR A 65 2.96 9.62 -8.50
CA THR A 65 2.42 10.62 -7.58
C THR A 65 3.19 10.65 -6.26
N PRO A 66 3.22 11.80 -5.53
CA PRO A 66 3.85 11.85 -4.22
C PRO A 66 3.29 10.86 -3.20
N GLY A 67 2.00 10.49 -3.33
CA GLY A 67 1.37 9.52 -2.43
C GLY A 67 1.88 8.09 -2.63
N ALA A 68 2.45 7.76 -3.79
CA ALA A 68 3.09 6.47 -4.02
C ALA A 68 4.52 6.37 -3.44
N ASN A 69 4.90 7.29 -2.54
CA ASN A 69 6.19 7.27 -1.85
C ASN A 69 5.99 6.96 -0.35
N PRO A 70 6.54 5.84 0.17
CA PRO A 70 6.38 5.43 1.57
C PRO A 70 6.96 6.44 2.56
N ASP A 71 7.99 7.22 2.17
CA ASP A 71 8.60 8.23 3.05
C ASP A 71 7.63 9.34 3.44
N ARG A 72 6.52 9.49 2.70
CA ARG A 72 5.44 10.45 3.02
C ARG A 72 4.58 10.03 4.21
N TYR A 73 4.71 8.80 4.70
CA TYR A 73 3.92 8.28 5.80
C TYR A 73 4.81 8.03 7.02
N ASN A 74 4.22 8.14 8.22
CA ASN A 74 4.88 7.73 9.46
C ASN A 74 4.76 6.21 9.66
N GLU A 75 5.27 5.70 10.79
CA GLU A 75 5.24 4.26 11.13
C GLU A 75 3.83 3.68 11.19
N ASP A 76 2.81 4.51 11.43
CA ASP A 76 1.40 4.13 11.43
C ASP A 76 0.74 4.19 10.04
N GLY A 77 1.48 4.54 9.00
CA GLY A 77 0.91 4.75 7.65
C GLY A 77 0.12 6.06 7.55
N ILE A 78 0.28 7.00 8.47
CA ILE A 78 -0.41 8.29 8.45
C ILE A 78 0.44 9.29 7.66
N PRO A 79 -0.17 10.07 6.73
CA PRO A 79 0.55 11.11 6.00
C PRO A 79 1.26 12.08 6.95
N LYS A 80 2.57 12.25 6.76
CA LYS A 80 3.36 13.28 7.44
C LYS A 80 2.87 14.65 6.97
N LYS A 81 2.69 15.58 7.92
CA LYS A 81 2.39 16.97 7.57
C LYS A 81 3.51 17.50 6.68
N LYS A 82 3.17 18.28 5.65
CA LYS A 82 4.17 19.10 4.96
C LYS A 82 4.81 20.01 5.99
N GLU A 83 6.12 19.88 6.17
CA GLU A 83 6.92 20.96 6.73
C GLU A 83 6.82 22.12 5.74
N VAL A 84 5.96 23.08 6.04
CA VAL A 84 5.99 24.41 5.41
C VAL A 84 7.13 25.15 6.09
N ASN A 85 8.27 25.19 5.41
CA ASN A 85 9.37 26.11 5.71
C ASN A 85 9.02 27.51 5.21
#